data_AF-A0A7Y5EWE5-F1
#
_entry.id   AF-A0A7Y5EWE5-F1
#
_cell.length_a   1.000
_cell.length_b   1.000
_cell.length_c   1.000
_cell.angle_alpha   90.00
_cell.angle_beta   90.00
_cell.angle_gamma   90.00
#
_symmetry.space_group_name_H-M   'P 1'
#
loop_
_entity.id
_entity.type
_entity.pdbx_description
1 polymer ?
#
loop_
_entity_poly.entity_id
_entity_poly.type
_entity_poly.pdbx_seq_one_letter_code
_entity_poly.pdbx_strand_id
1 'polypeptide(L)'
;RKDWKKRLMFLPIMIMIGTGIAIVNTRAWLEAILGIKSSFKRTPKLNIETSKDNLKEKNKYSIPLDFHVVLEFFMGLYCTLCVYLSFKVGKPYIVGFLIMYAFGFFFVAINSLKEALWSMKTSTEKDTEIDPVTAKI
;
A
#
# COMPACT_ATOMS: atom_id res chain seq x y z
N ARG A 1 -32.02 4.24 17.97
CA ARG A 1 -30.82 3.58 17.40
C ARG A 1 -29.65 3.84 18.35
N LYS A 2 -29.19 2.85 19.11
CA LYS A 2 -28.36 3.04 20.33
C LYS A 2 -26.85 2.83 20.09
N ASP A 3 -26.44 2.72 18.82
CA ASP A 3 -25.11 2.23 18.42
C ASP A 3 -24.06 3.34 18.21
N TRP A 4 -24.32 4.57 18.64
CA TRP A 4 -23.43 5.71 18.42
C TRP A 4 -22.06 5.54 19.10
N LYS A 5 -22.03 4.91 20.29
CA LYS A 5 -20.77 4.62 21.02
C LYS A 5 -19.87 3.65 20.25
N LYS A 6 -20.45 2.62 19.62
CA LYS A 6 -19.71 1.65 18.80
C LYS A 6 -19.10 2.35 17.59
N ARG A 7 -19.87 3.20 16.90
CA ARG A 7 -19.40 3.98 15.75
C ARG A 7 -18.22 4.89 16.09
N LEU A 8 -18.26 5.54 17.25
CA LEU A 8 -17.17 6.39 17.72
C LEU A 8 -15.88 5.59 17.95
N MET A 9 -15.98 4.35 18.42
CA MET A 9 -14.83 3.48 18.63
C MET A 9 -14.17 3.00 17.32
N PHE A 10 -14.92 2.93 16.22
CA PHE A 10 -14.38 2.61 14.88
C PHE A 10 -13.71 3.80 14.19
N LEU A 11 -13.99 5.03 14.63
CA LEU A 11 -13.44 6.25 14.05
C LEU A 11 -11.89 6.25 13.98
N PRO A 12 -11.12 5.96 15.06
CA PRO A 12 -9.66 5.95 14.99
C PRO A 12 -9.12 4.90 14.01
N ILE A 13 -9.78 3.74 13.90
CA ILE A 13 -9.40 2.69 12.96
C ILE A 13 -9.62 3.17 11.53
N MET A 14 -10.76 3.81 11.27
CA MET A 14 -11.06 4.37 9.96
C MET A 14 -10.06 5.47 9.57
N ILE A 15 -9.69 6.32 10.52
CA ILE A 15 -8.66 7.36 10.31
C ILE A 15 -7.33 6.72 9.93
N MET A 16 -6.87 5.72 10.69
CA MET A 16 -5.61 5.02 10.42
C MET A 16 -5.56 4.40 9.02
N ILE A 17 -6.62 3.69 8.63
CA ILE A 17 -6.72 3.09 7.29
C ILE A 17 -6.80 4.17 6.22
N GLY A 18 -7.65 5.18 6.43
CA GLY A 18 -7.86 6.29 5.50
C GLY A 18 -6.59 7.09 5.22
N THR A 19 -5.78 7.34 6.25
CA THR A 19 -4.48 8.01 6.09
C THR A 19 -3.47 7.15 5.34
N GLY A 20 -3.44 5.84 5.61
CA GLY A 20 -2.51 4.93 4.94
C GLY A 20 -2.71 4.89 3.42
N ILE A 21 -3.95 4.84 2.95
CA ILE A 21 -4.28 4.80 1.51
C ILE A 21 -4.24 6.18 0.83
N ALA A 22 -4.09 7.27 1.60
CA ALA A 22 -4.23 8.63 1.08
C ALA A 22 -3.19 8.94 0.00
N ILE A 23 -1.98 8.40 0.12
CA ILE A 23 -0.94 8.67 -0.86
C ILE A 23 -1.31 8.02 -2.20
N VAL A 24 -1.71 6.75 -2.22
CA VAL A 24 -2.06 6.03 -3.47
C VAL A 24 -3.17 6.78 -4.19
N ASN A 25 -4.16 7.24 -3.43
CA ASN A 25 -5.26 8.04 -3.93
C ASN A 25 -4.78 9.39 -4.49
N THR A 26 -3.84 10.04 -3.81
CA THR A 26 -3.26 11.32 -4.25
C THR A 26 -2.49 11.16 -5.56
N ARG A 27 -1.72 10.08 -5.71
CA ARG A 27 -1.01 9.77 -6.96
C ARG A 27 -1.98 9.57 -8.12
N ALA A 28 -3.03 8.77 -7.94
CA ALA A 28 -4.04 8.55 -8.97
C ALA A 28 -4.75 9.85 -9.36
N TRP A 29 -5.03 10.73 -8.39
CA TRP A 29 -5.60 12.04 -8.64
C TRP A 29 -4.64 12.96 -9.43
N LEU A 30 -3.35 12.97 -9.10
CA LEU A 30 -2.33 13.72 -9.84
C LEU A 30 -2.18 13.22 -11.28
N GLU A 31 -2.18 11.90 -11.50
CA GLU A 31 -2.15 11.31 -12.84
C GLU A 31 -3.37 11.73 -13.67
N ALA A 32 -4.55 11.75 -13.05
CA ALA A 32 -5.78 12.19 -13.69
C ALA A 32 -5.73 13.66 -14.11
N ILE A 33 -5.15 14.54 -13.28
CA ILE A 33 -5.03 15.97 -13.60
C ILE A 33 -4.00 16.23 -14.70
N LEU A 34 -2.91 15.45 -14.73
CA LEU A 34 -1.86 15.54 -15.74
C LEU A 34 -2.26 14.88 -17.08
N GLY A 35 -3.46 14.31 -17.17
CA GLY A 35 -3.94 13.63 -18.37
C GLY A 35 -3.13 12.39 -18.73
N ILE A 36 -2.31 11.89 -17.81
CA ILE A 36 -1.59 10.63 -17.97
C ILE A 36 -2.68 9.56 -17.96
N LYS A 37 -2.77 8.76 -19.03
CA LYS A 37 -3.66 7.60 -19.07
C LYS A 37 -3.14 6.55 -18.08
N SER A 38 -3.40 6.77 -16.80
CA SER A 38 -3.42 5.73 -15.80
C SER A 38 -4.53 4.79 -16.24
N SER A 39 -4.16 3.74 -16.97
CA SER A 39 -5.08 2.69 -17.35
C SER A 39 -5.53 2.09 -16.03
N PHE A 40 -6.68 2.53 -15.52
CA PHE A 40 -7.42 1.89 -14.45
C PHE A 40 -7.65 0.47 -14.94
N LYS A 41 -6.68 -0.39 -14.69
CA LYS A 41 -6.57 -1.71 -15.28
C LYS A 41 -7.79 -2.40 -14.73
N ARG A 42 -8.79 -2.61 -15.60
CA ARG A 42 -10.12 -3.08 -15.20
C ARG A 42 -9.87 -4.22 -14.23
N THR A 43 -10.46 -4.12 -13.03
CA THR A 43 -10.36 -5.16 -12.02
C THR A 43 -10.69 -6.47 -12.73
N PRO A 44 -9.72 -7.37 -12.90
CA PRO A 44 -9.90 -8.53 -13.74
C PRO A 44 -11.03 -9.33 -13.09
N LYS A 45 -12.06 -9.64 -13.86
CA LYS A 45 -13.16 -10.47 -13.38
C LYS A 45 -12.65 -11.91 -13.37
N LEU A 46 -11.89 -12.25 -12.34
CA LEU A 46 -11.32 -13.58 -12.15
C LEU A 46 -12.48 -14.55 -11.92
N ASN A 47 -12.70 -15.48 -12.84
CA ASN A 47 -13.67 -16.56 -12.69
C ASN A 47 -13.00 -17.71 -11.93
N ILE A 48 -13.08 -17.65 -10.60
CA ILE A 48 -12.34 -18.54 -9.70
C ILE A 48 -13.06 -19.89 -9.61
N GLU A 49 -12.60 -20.90 -10.36
CA GLU A 49 -13.19 -22.26 -10.33
C GLU A 49 -12.28 -23.32 -9.67
N THR A 50 -10.98 -23.08 -9.45
CA THR A 50 -10.09 -24.09 -8.84
C THR A 50 -8.91 -23.51 -8.06
N SER A 51 -8.61 -24.11 -6.90
CA SER A 51 -7.64 -23.63 -5.90
C SER A 51 -6.16 -23.58 -6.32
N LYS A 52 -5.78 -24.17 -7.45
CA LYS A 52 -4.39 -24.26 -7.93
C LYS A 52 -3.98 -23.19 -8.95
N ASP A 53 -4.93 -22.57 -9.66
CA ASP A 53 -4.64 -21.46 -10.59
C ASP A 53 -4.41 -20.11 -9.89
N ASN A 54 -4.69 -20.06 -8.60
CA ASN A 54 -4.67 -18.87 -7.74
C ASN A 54 -3.34 -18.08 -7.70
N LEU A 55 -2.19 -18.70 -7.99
CA LEU A 55 -0.89 -18.02 -7.87
C LEU A 55 -0.42 -17.38 -9.18
N LYS A 56 -0.65 -18.02 -10.34
CA LYS A 56 -0.14 -17.51 -11.63
C LYS A 56 -0.91 -16.27 -12.12
N GLU A 57 -2.23 -16.21 -11.92
CA GLU A 57 -3.03 -15.04 -12.32
C GLU A 57 -2.83 -13.84 -11.39
N LYS A 58 -2.59 -14.07 -10.09
CA LYS A 58 -2.22 -13.03 -9.12
C LYS A 58 -0.81 -12.47 -9.39
N ASN A 59 0.16 -13.31 -9.75
CA ASN A 59 1.52 -12.90 -10.11
C ASN A 59 1.57 -11.94 -11.32
N LYS A 60 0.62 -12.06 -12.27
CA LYS A 60 0.55 -11.18 -13.46
C LYS A 60 0.10 -9.74 -13.11
N TYR A 61 -0.41 -9.53 -11.91
CA TYR A 61 -0.71 -8.25 -11.31
C TYR A 61 0.40 -7.78 -10.33
N SER A 62 1.65 -8.21 -10.55
CA SER A 62 2.79 -7.51 -9.94
C SER A 62 2.82 -6.07 -10.46
N ILE A 63 2.31 -5.15 -9.66
CA ILE A 63 2.55 -3.73 -9.84
C ILE A 63 4.04 -3.55 -9.52
N PRO A 64 4.87 -3.08 -10.48
CA PRO A 64 6.29 -2.89 -10.23
C PRO A 64 6.47 -1.95 -9.05
N LEU A 65 7.60 -2.09 -8.34
CA LEU A 65 7.95 -1.32 -7.14
C LEU A 65 7.85 0.17 -7.41
N ASP A 66 6.68 0.71 -7.14
CA ASP A 66 6.36 2.08 -7.51
C ASP A 66 7.06 3.02 -6.50
N PHE A 67 7.45 4.20 -6.99
CA PHE A 67 8.01 5.29 -6.18
C PHE A 67 7.17 5.60 -4.92
N HIS A 68 5.90 5.22 -5.00
CA HIS A 68 4.91 5.23 -3.95
C HIS A 68 5.34 4.63 -2.62
N VAL A 69 5.96 3.44 -2.61
CA VAL A 69 6.28 2.71 -1.36
C VAL A 69 7.32 3.48 -0.53
N VAL A 70 8.27 4.13 -1.20
CA VAL A 70 9.26 5.00 -0.57
C VAL A 70 8.57 6.22 0.06
N LEU A 71 7.60 6.79 -0.64
CA LEU A 71 6.83 7.94 -0.17
C LEU A 71 5.98 7.60 1.07
N GLU A 72 5.35 6.42 1.10
CA GLU A 72 4.61 5.90 2.25
C GLU A 72 5.51 5.75 3.49
N PHE A 73 6.70 5.15 3.31
CA PHE A 73 7.65 5.01 4.40
C PHE A 73 8.17 6.36 4.91
N PHE A 74 8.48 7.29 3.98
CA PHE A 74 8.93 8.63 4.32
C PHE A 74 7.88 9.41 5.12
N MET A 75 6.60 9.31 4.75
CA MET A 75 5.50 9.93 5.50
C MET A 75 5.36 9.36 6.91
N GLY A 76 5.51 8.04 7.09
CA GLY A 76 5.53 7.42 8.43
C GLY A 76 6.67 7.94 9.30
N LEU A 77 7.87 8.08 8.72
CA LEU A 77 9.03 8.65 9.40
C LEU A 77 8.79 10.13 9.76
N TYR A 78 8.24 10.91 8.83
CA TYR A 78 7.86 12.31 9.05
C TYR A 78 6.88 12.46 10.22
N CYS A 79 5.82 11.65 10.27
CA CYS A 79 4.88 11.68 11.39
C CYS A 79 5.57 11.34 12.73
N THR A 80 6.50 10.38 12.74
CA THR A 80 7.27 10.01 13.93
C THR A 80 8.14 11.16 14.42
N LEU A 81 8.81 11.87 13.51
CA LEU A 81 9.57 13.08 13.83
C LEU A 81 8.65 14.18 14.38
N CYS A 82 7.47 14.38 13.80
CA CYS A 82 6.50 15.33 14.30
C CYS A 82 6.00 14.96 15.71
N VAL A 83 5.81 13.68 16.03
CA VAL A 83 5.50 13.22 17.41
C VAL A 83 6.63 13.64 18.36
N TYR A 84 7.88 13.37 18.00
CA TYR A 84 9.05 13.75 18.78
C TYR A 84 9.14 15.27 19.02
N LEU A 85 8.91 16.06 17.97
CA LEU A 85 8.88 17.52 18.06
C LEU A 85 7.73 18.02 18.94
N SER A 86 6.55 17.39 18.86
CA SER A 86 5.39 17.75 19.67
C SER A 86 5.65 17.58 21.16
N PHE A 87 6.42 16.55 21.54
CA PHE A 87 6.88 16.38 22.92
C PHE A 87 7.83 17.50 23.35
N LYS A 88 8.79 17.90 22.50
CA LYS A 88 9.71 19.01 22.80
C LYS A 88 9.01 20.36 22.98
N VAL A 89 8.00 20.63 22.18
CA VAL A 89 7.24 21.90 22.21
C VAL A 89 6.23 21.92 23.37
N GLY A 90 6.03 20.80 24.07
CA GLY A 90 5.12 20.73 25.22
C GLY A 90 3.63 20.82 24.84
N LYS A 91 3.28 20.45 23.60
CA LYS A 91 1.89 20.45 23.10
C LYS A 91 1.41 19.00 22.90
N PRO A 92 0.91 18.33 23.96
CA PRO A 92 0.54 16.91 23.87
C PRO A 92 -0.80 16.65 23.19
N TYR A 93 -1.63 17.69 22.97
CA TYR A 93 -3.02 17.51 22.50
C TYR A 93 -3.15 16.79 21.16
N ILE A 94 -2.20 17.00 20.25
CA ILE A 94 -2.25 16.45 18.88
C ILE A 94 -1.49 15.12 18.79
N VAL A 95 -0.68 14.78 19.80
CA VAL A 95 0.22 13.61 19.78
C VAL A 95 -0.54 12.31 19.50
N GLY A 96 -1.71 12.11 20.12
CA GLY A 96 -2.51 10.91 19.87
C GLY A 96 -2.91 10.75 18.39
N PHE A 97 -3.24 11.85 17.72
CA PHE A 97 -3.60 11.85 16.32
C PHE A 97 -2.39 11.59 15.41
N LEU A 98 -1.24 12.20 15.72
CA LEU A 98 0.00 11.93 14.99
C LEU A 98 0.46 10.47 15.12
N ILE A 99 0.26 9.87 16.29
CA ILE A 99 0.58 8.45 16.49
C ILE A 99 -0.32 7.57 15.61
N MET A 100 -1.63 7.85 15.55
CA MET A 100 -2.53 7.12 14.65
C MET A 100 -2.10 7.25 13.18
N TYR A 101 -1.63 8.42 12.77
CA TYR A 101 -1.14 8.68 11.41
C TYR A 101 0.14 7.91 11.11
N ALA A 102 1.11 7.94 12.04
CA ALA A 102 2.34 7.16 11.92
C ALA A 102 2.03 5.67 11.75
N PHE A 103 1.16 5.11 12.59
CA PHE A 103 0.72 3.72 12.47
C PHE A 103 0.03 3.43 11.13
N GLY A 104 -0.82 4.33 10.65
CA GLY A 104 -1.48 4.19 9.34
C GLY A 104 -0.48 4.11 8.19
N PHE A 105 0.47 5.05 8.12
CA PHE A 105 1.49 5.06 7.08
C PHE A 105 2.44 3.87 7.16
N PHE A 106 2.91 3.51 8.36
CA PHE A 106 3.77 2.33 8.52
C PHE A 106 3.05 1.02 8.18
N PHE A 107 1.77 0.89 8.55
CA PHE A 107 0.99 -0.29 8.21
C PHE A 107 0.91 -0.48 6.70
N VAL A 108 0.59 0.58 5.95
CA VAL A 108 0.53 0.49 4.49
C VAL A 108 1.93 0.29 3.90
N ALA A 109 2.95 1.04 4.33
CA ALA A 109 4.33 0.88 3.85
C ALA A 109 4.86 -0.56 4.04
N ILE A 110 4.56 -1.21 5.17
CA ILE A 110 4.95 -2.61 5.40
C ILE A 110 4.21 -3.56 4.46
N ASN A 111 2.91 -3.36 4.23
CA ASN A 111 2.15 -4.18 3.31
C ASN A 111 2.64 -4.01 1.87
N SER A 112 2.88 -2.77 1.45
CA SER A 112 3.47 -2.42 0.16
C SER A 112 4.87 -3.04 0.00
N LEU A 113 5.70 -3.04 1.06
CA LEU A 113 7.02 -3.67 1.04
C LEU A 113 6.95 -5.21 0.98
N LYS A 114 5.96 -5.84 1.63
CA LYS A 114 5.74 -7.28 1.51
C LYS A 114 5.33 -7.69 0.10
N GLU A 115 4.42 -6.93 -0.50
CA GLU A 115 3.99 -7.14 -1.88
C GLU A 115 5.17 -6.94 -2.85
N ALA A 116 5.98 -5.91 -2.61
CA ALA A 116 7.22 -5.65 -3.32
C ALA A 116 8.22 -6.81 -3.28
N LEU A 117 8.51 -7.31 -2.09
CA LEU A 117 9.43 -8.43 -1.87
C LEU A 117 8.91 -9.73 -2.51
N TRP A 118 7.61 -9.97 -2.40
CA TRP A 118 6.97 -11.14 -3.02
C TRP A 118 7.03 -11.06 -4.55
N SER A 119 6.76 -9.89 -5.12
CA SER A 119 6.89 -9.63 -6.56
C SER A 119 8.30 -9.94 -7.07
N MET A 120 9.34 -9.44 -6.41
CA MET A 120 10.74 -9.73 -6.78
C MET A 120 11.06 -11.23 -6.75
N LYS A 121 10.61 -11.95 -5.72
CA LYS A 121 10.82 -13.40 -5.61
C LYS A 121 10.17 -14.16 -6.78
N THR A 122 8.98 -13.74 -7.20
CA THR A 122 8.26 -14.37 -8.32
C THR A 122 8.88 -14.07 -9.68
N SER A 123 9.58 -12.94 -9.85
CA SER A 123 10.33 -12.63 -11.07
C SER A 123 11.55 -13.54 -11.22
N THR A 124 12.31 -13.78 -10.15
CA THR A 124 13.48 -14.68 -10.16
C THR A 124 13.13 -16.13 -10.52
N GLU A 125 11.97 -16.61 -10.09
CA GLU A 125 11.50 -17.97 -10.41
C GLU A 125 11.10 -18.11 -11.89
N LYS A 126 10.60 -17.02 -12.50
CA LYS A 126 10.15 -16.99 -13.90
C LYS A 126 11.31 -16.94 -14.90
N ASP A 127 12.41 -16.28 -14.55
CA ASP A 127 13.63 -16.26 -15.37
C ASP A 127 14.35 -17.62 -15.36
N THR A 128 14.16 -18.43 -14.30
CA THR A 128 14.77 -19.76 -14.19
C THR A 128 14.02 -20.83 -15.01
N GLU A 129 12.74 -20.64 -15.33
CA GLU A 129 11.91 -21.58 -16.11
C GLU A 129 12.04 -21.38 -17.64
N ILE A 130 12.48 -20.20 -18.10
CA ILE A 130 12.52 -19.84 -19.53
C ILE A 130 13.84 -20.26 -20.22
N ASP A 131 14.88 -20.63 -19.46
CA ASP A 131 16.25 -20.82 -19.97
C ASP A 131 16.75 -22.26 -20.32
N PRO A 132 15.92 -23.29 -20.58
CA PRO A 132 16.44 -24.51 -21.23
C PRO A 132 16.04 -24.70 -22.71
N VAL A 133 15.13 -23.89 -23.29
CA VAL A 133 14.59 -24.18 -24.64
C VAL A 133 15.13 -23.25 -25.75
N THR A 134 15.68 -22.08 -25.41
CA THR A 134 16.17 -21.11 -26.41
C THR A 134 17.62 -21.35 -26.87
N ALA A 135 18.30 -22.37 -26.33
CA ALA A 135 19.69 -22.72 -26.69
C ALA A 135 19.82 -23.75 -27.84
N LYS A 136 18.71 -24.07 -28.54
CA LYS A 136 18.69 -24.95 -29.72
C LYS A 136 17.94 -24.28 -30.88
N ILE A 137 18.49 -23.18 -31.39
CA ILE A 137 18.28 -22.72 -32.77
C ILE A 137 19.63 -22.24 -33.30
#